data_AF-A0A7Y5J5E8-F1
#
_entry.id   AF-A0A7Y5J5E8-F1
#
_cell.length_a   1.000
_cell.length_b   1.000
_cell.length_c   1.000
_cell.angle_alpha   90.00
_cell.angle_beta   90.00
_cell.angle_gamma   90.00
#
_symmetry.space_group_name_H-M   'P 1'
#
loop_
_entity.id
_entity.type
_entity.pdbx_description
1 polymer ?
#
loop_
_entity_poly.entity_id
_entity_poly.type
_entity_poly.pdbx_seq_one_letter_code
_entity_poly.pdbx_strand_id
1 'polypeptide(L)'
;MNFYEKAGKKAIGSRLRLLSDRITEDAGQLYALYGTNLQPKWFPVFYALSQGQEKTITAIAEEIRHSHPSVSKIIAEMARQEYVVEAKDQTDRRKNVVRLSAKGMAAAEKIETQYLDVGAAVEAISAQTNHDLWKAIGEWEFLLDQKSLLQRVNEQRKLRESSAVTIVDFEPRYGSAFRELNVEWISTYFKMEEADYKSLDNPQGYILDKGGHILVALYHGEPVGVCALIKMEHPDFDYELAKMAVSPKAQGKNIGWLLGQAVLEKARLLGARKVFLESNTLLKPAINLYHKLGFQKITGYPSPYERSNIQMAVTL
;
A
#
# COMPACT_ATOMS: atom_id res chain seq x y z
N MET A 1 -10.80 -31.06 -13.43
CA MET A 1 -10.48 -30.00 -12.46
C MET A 1 -11.13 -28.72 -12.94
N ASN A 2 -12.09 -28.18 -12.20
CA ASN A 2 -12.80 -26.95 -12.62
C ASN A 2 -11.86 -25.73 -12.55
N PHE A 3 -12.27 -24.61 -13.17
CA PHE A 3 -11.47 -23.38 -13.21
C PHE A 3 -11.00 -22.93 -11.81
N TYR A 4 -11.88 -23.00 -10.81
CA TYR A 4 -11.59 -22.52 -9.45
C TYR A 4 -10.61 -23.41 -8.69
N GLU A 5 -10.62 -24.72 -8.93
CA GLU A 5 -9.62 -25.65 -8.41
C GLU A 5 -8.23 -25.34 -8.99
N LYS A 6 -8.14 -25.06 -10.30
CA LYS A 6 -6.88 -24.71 -10.95
C LYS A 6 -6.36 -23.34 -10.55
N ALA A 7 -7.22 -22.33 -10.53
CA ALA A 7 -6.83 -20.96 -10.17
C ALA A 7 -6.57 -20.82 -8.66
N GLY A 8 -7.29 -21.59 -7.84
CA GLY A 8 -7.22 -21.56 -6.39
C GLY A 8 -7.61 -20.20 -5.82
N LYS A 9 -6.95 -19.79 -4.72
CA LYS A 9 -7.23 -18.53 -4.00
C LYS A 9 -7.07 -17.27 -4.86
N LYS A 10 -6.35 -17.34 -5.99
CA LYS A 10 -6.20 -16.23 -6.95
C LYS A 10 -7.54 -15.82 -7.57
N ALA A 11 -8.49 -16.74 -7.67
CA ALA A 11 -9.83 -16.50 -8.22
C ALA A 11 -10.88 -16.18 -7.14
N ILE A 12 -10.47 -15.77 -5.93
CA ILE A 12 -11.41 -15.50 -4.83
C ILE A 12 -12.50 -14.50 -5.21
N GLY A 13 -12.13 -13.37 -5.85
CA GLY A 13 -13.10 -12.38 -6.30
C GLY A 13 -14.09 -12.93 -7.34
N SER A 14 -13.61 -13.74 -8.29
CA SER A 14 -14.48 -14.40 -9.28
C SER A 14 -15.39 -15.45 -8.66
N ARG A 15 -14.96 -16.13 -7.60
CA ARG A 15 -15.76 -17.13 -6.90
C ARG A 15 -16.84 -16.48 -6.04
N LEU A 16 -16.52 -15.36 -5.38
CA LEU A 16 -17.49 -14.55 -4.65
C LEU A 16 -18.54 -13.95 -5.59
N ARG A 17 -18.13 -13.44 -6.76
CA ARG A 17 -19.07 -12.95 -7.78
C ARG A 17 -20.04 -14.03 -8.23
N LEU A 18 -19.54 -15.21 -8.58
CA LEU A 18 -20.39 -16.33 -9.02
C LEU A 18 -21.43 -16.71 -7.94
N LEU A 19 -21.02 -16.73 -6.66
CA LEU A 19 -21.94 -16.98 -5.55
C LEU A 19 -22.99 -15.88 -5.43
N SER A 20 -22.57 -14.62 -5.51
CA SER A 20 -23.47 -13.46 -5.49
C SER A 20 -24.49 -13.50 -6.64
N ASP A 21 -24.05 -13.83 -7.85
CA ASP A 21 -24.90 -13.90 -9.04
C ASP A 21 -25.99 -14.97 -8.86
N ARG A 22 -25.62 -16.15 -8.37
CA ARG A 22 -26.58 -17.23 -8.08
C ARG A 22 -27.65 -16.83 -7.07
N ILE A 23 -27.26 -16.17 -5.97
CA ILE A 23 -28.20 -15.69 -4.94
C ILE A 23 -29.09 -14.57 -5.50
N THR A 24 -28.52 -13.69 -6.34
CA THR A 24 -29.24 -12.56 -6.93
C THR A 24 -30.29 -13.01 -7.94
N GLU A 25 -30.02 -14.09 -8.68
CA GLU A 25 -30.98 -14.71 -9.60
C GLU A 25 -32.22 -15.21 -8.87
N ASP A 26 -32.05 -15.94 -7.76
CA ASP A 26 -33.16 -16.41 -6.91
C ASP A 26 -33.93 -15.23 -6.30
N ALA A 27 -33.24 -14.17 -5.85
CA ALA A 27 -33.88 -12.97 -5.30
C ALA A 27 -34.86 -12.29 -6.28
N GLY A 28 -34.56 -12.30 -7.59
CA GLY A 28 -35.47 -11.77 -8.60
C GLY A 28 -36.78 -12.56 -8.69
N GLN A 29 -36.71 -13.88 -8.57
CA GLN A 29 -37.88 -14.76 -8.59
C GLN A 29 -38.71 -14.63 -7.30
N LEU A 30 -38.02 -14.42 -6.17
CA LEU A 30 -38.69 -14.20 -4.88
C LEU A 30 -39.56 -12.95 -4.91
N TYR A 31 -39.14 -11.83 -5.51
CA TYR A 31 -40.03 -10.66 -5.58
C TYR A 31 -41.35 -10.94 -6.29
N ALA A 32 -41.29 -11.68 -7.41
CA ALA A 32 -42.48 -12.10 -8.13
C ALA A 32 -43.39 -13.03 -7.28
N LEU A 33 -42.79 -13.96 -6.53
CA LEU A 33 -43.52 -14.88 -5.65
C LEU A 33 -44.35 -14.16 -4.58
N TYR A 34 -43.84 -13.06 -4.03
CA TYR A 34 -44.52 -12.26 -3.00
C TYR A 34 -45.30 -11.06 -3.58
N GLY A 35 -45.50 -11.02 -4.91
CA GLY A 35 -46.32 -10.01 -5.56
C GLY A 35 -45.72 -8.59 -5.52
N THR A 36 -44.39 -8.48 -5.47
CA THR A 36 -43.67 -7.21 -5.54
C THR A 36 -42.87 -7.14 -6.85
N ASN A 37 -42.83 -5.98 -7.49
CA ASN A 37 -42.01 -5.74 -8.69
C ASN A 37 -40.66 -5.07 -8.35
N LEU A 38 -40.09 -5.43 -7.21
CA LEU A 38 -38.78 -4.94 -6.80
C LEU A 38 -37.68 -5.64 -7.62
N GLN A 39 -36.53 -4.97 -7.74
CA GLN A 39 -35.33 -5.52 -8.36
C GLN A 39 -34.29 -5.81 -7.27
N PRO A 40 -33.53 -6.92 -7.33
CA PRO A 40 -32.53 -7.25 -6.31
C PRO A 40 -31.53 -6.12 -6.01
N LYS A 41 -31.09 -5.40 -7.05
CA LYS A 41 -30.19 -4.24 -6.90
C LYS A 41 -30.80 -3.06 -6.11
N TRP A 42 -32.12 -2.99 -5.97
CA TRP A 42 -32.79 -1.94 -5.20
C TRP A 42 -32.86 -2.26 -3.71
N PHE A 43 -32.68 -3.53 -3.33
CA PHE A 43 -32.84 -3.99 -1.95
C PHE A 43 -32.10 -3.14 -0.91
N PRO A 44 -30.80 -2.82 -1.04
CA PRO A 44 -30.10 -2.06 0.00
C PRO A 44 -30.69 -0.66 0.23
N VAL A 45 -31.04 0.04 -0.86
CA VAL A 45 -31.66 1.37 -0.78
C VAL A 45 -33.09 1.28 -0.26
N PHE A 46 -33.87 0.31 -0.74
CA PHE A 46 -35.24 0.09 -0.31
C PHE A 46 -35.31 -0.26 1.19
N TYR A 47 -34.45 -1.17 1.65
CA TYR A 47 -34.35 -1.58 3.04
C TYR A 47 -33.97 -0.40 3.94
N ALA A 48 -32.96 0.39 3.56
CA ALA A 48 -32.53 1.57 4.32
C ALA A 48 -33.66 2.63 4.48
N LEU A 49 -34.59 2.71 3.53
CA LEU A 49 -35.75 3.61 3.57
C LEU A 49 -37.00 2.97 4.20
N SER A 50 -37.09 1.63 4.26
CA SER A 50 -38.27 0.88 4.73
C SER A 50 -38.63 1.13 6.19
N GLN A 51 -37.66 1.59 7.00
CA GLN A 51 -37.86 1.96 8.41
C GLN A 51 -38.52 3.33 8.60
N GLY A 52 -39.15 3.89 7.56
CA GLY A 52 -39.96 5.11 7.63
C GLY A 52 -39.18 6.43 7.69
N GLN A 53 -37.88 6.42 7.44
CA GLN A 53 -37.03 7.61 7.52
C GLN A 53 -36.76 8.22 6.14
N GLU A 54 -36.88 9.54 6.02
CA GLU A 54 -36.31 10.26 4.88
C GLU A 54 -34.79 10.38 5.06
N LYS A 55 -34.02 10.06 4.01
CA LYS A 55 -32.56 10.06 4.06
C LYS A 55 -31.98 10.80 2.87
N THR A 56 -30.86 11.49 3.07
CA THR A 56 -30.09 12.05 1.95
C THR A 56 -29.39 10.94 1.17
N ILE A 57 -29.07 11.18 -0.10
CA ILE A 57 -28.31 10.22 -0.93
C ILE A 57 -26.96 9.87 -0.26
N THR A 58 -26.29 10.86 0.34
CA THR A 58 -25.03 10.65 1.07
C THR A 58 -25.22 9.73 2.27
N ALA A 59 -26.25 9.94 3.08
CA ALA A 59 -26.52 9.08 4.24
C ALA A 59 -26.81 7.64 3.82
N ILE A 60 -27.59 7.44 2.74
CA ILE A 60 -27.85 6.09 2.20
C ILE A 60 -26.54 5.45 1.72
N ALA A 61 -25.70 6.19 0.99
CA ALA A 61 -24.43 5.69 0.47
C ALA A 61 -23.46 5.26 1.58
N GLU A 62 -23.39 6.04 2.66
CA GLU A 62 -22.59 5.72 3.84
C GLU A 62 -23.10 4.47 4.56
N GLU A 63 -24.42 4.38 4.80
CA GLU A 63 -25.05 3.26 5.51
C GLU A 63 -24.88 1.92 4.78
N ILE A 64 -25.09 1.89 3.48
CA ILE A 64 -25.00 0.64 2.68
C ILE A 64 -23.59 0.40 2.11
N ARG A 65 -22.62 1.28 2.41
CA ARG A 65 -21.24 1.26 1.91
C ARG A 65 -21.15 1.17 0.37
N HIS A 66 -22.02 1.89 -0.34
CA HIS A 66 -21.99 2.01 -1.79
C HIS A 66 -21.46 3.39 -2.21
N SER A 67 -21.04 3.51 -3.47
CA SER A 67 -20.64 4.81 -4.02
C SER A 67 -21.86 5.72 -4.24
N HIS A 68 -21.70 7.03 -4.03
CA HIS A 68 -22.76 8.00 -4.28
C HIS A 68 -23.38 7.88 -5.70
N PRO A 69 -22.61 7.73 -6.80
CA PRO A 69 -23.19 7.51 -8.13
C PRO A 69 -24.03 6.23 -8.24
N SER A 70 -23.64 5.15 -7.54
CA SER A 70 -24.41 3.90 -7.53
C SER A 70 -25.76 4.10 -6.85
N VAL A 71 -25.79 4.78 -5.71
CA VAL A 71 -27.03 5.07 -4.97
C VAL A 71 -27.94 6.00 -5.77
N SER A 72 -27.41 7.07 -6.37
CA SER A 72 -28.18 7.97 -7.23
C SER A 72 -28.84 7.23 -8.40
N LYS A 73 -28.13 6.27 -9.02
CA LYS A 73 -28.68 5.46 -10.11
C LYS A 73 -29.83 4.56 -9.64
N ILE A 74 -29.68 3.91 -8.49
CA ILE A 74 -30.73 3.07 -7.89
C ILE A 74 -31.98 3.90 -7.57
N ILE A 75 -31.79 5.07 -6.93
CA ILE A 75 -32.89 5.99 -6.58
C ILE A 75 -33.64 6.45 -7.84
N ALA A 76 -32.92 6.84 -8.90
CA ALA A 76 -33.55 7.26 -10.16
C ALA A 76 -34.39 6.14 -10.82
N GLU A 77 -33.93 4.89 -10.74
CA GLU A 77 -34.70 3.73 -11.23
C GLU A 77 -35.95 3.47 -10.37
N MET A 78 -35.80 3.51 -9.04
CA MET A 78 -36.91 3.34 -8.10
C MET A 78 -37.95 4.46 -8.24
N ALA A 79 -37.52 5.70 -8.46
CA ALA A 79 -38.40 6.86 -8.66
C ALA A 79 -39.21 6.73 -9.95
N ARG A 80 -38.59 6.26 -11.04
CA ARG A 80 -39.29 5.97 -12.31
C ARG A 80 -40.38 4.91 -12.15
N GLN A 81 -40.19 4.00 -11.19
CA GLN A 81 -41.14 2.94 -10.87
C GLN A 81 -42.04 3.32 -9.69
N GLU A 82 -42.02 4.59 -9.28
CA GLU A 82 -42.86 5.19 -8.25
C GLU A 82 -42.70 4.57 -6.85
N TYR A 83 -41.57 3.93 -6.55
CA TYR A 83 -41.28 3.36 -5.22
C TYR A 83 -40.76 4.40 -4.23
N VAL A 84 -40.10 5.45 -4.72
CA VAL A 84 -39.55 6.54 -3.91
C VAL A 84 -39.98 7.89 -4.44
N VAL A 85 -39.96 8.89 -3.56
CA VAL A 85 -40.13 10.30 -3.91
C VAL A 85 -38.94 11.10 -3.39
N GLU A 86 -38.49 12.06 -4.20
CA GLU A 86 -37.47 13.03 -3.81
C GLU A 86 -38.15 14.30 -3.32
N ALA A 87 -37.68 14.84 -2.20
CA ALA A 87 -38.13 16.10 -1.64
C ALA A 87 -36.93 16.97 -1.22
N LYS A 88 -37.16 18.27 -1.01
CA LYS A 88 -36.17 19.13 -0.38
C LYS A 88 -36.17 18.88 1.13
N ASP A 89 -34.98 18.77 1.71
CA ASP A 89 -34.80 18.68 3.16
C ASP A 89 -35.47 19.88 3.86
N GLN A 90 -36.17 19.60 4.95
CA GLN A 90 -36.94 20.61 5.69
C GLN A 90 -36.04 21.58 6.48
N THR A 91 -34.82 21.14 6.81
CA THR A 91 -33.81 21.85 7.60
C THR A 91 -32.75 22.55 6.73
N ASP A 92 -32.32 21.93 5.63
CA ASP A 92 -31.42 22.53 4.64
C ASP A 92 -31.97 22.34 3.22
N ARG A 93 -32.74 23.33 2.72
CA ARG A 93 -33.39 23.30 1.40
C ARG A 93 -32.45 23.13 0.19
N ARG A 94 -31.13 23.09 0.40
CA ARG A 94 -30.12 22.75 -0.62
C ARG A 94 -29.88 21.24 -0.75
N LYS A 95 -30.31 20.44 0.22
CA LYS A 95 -30.18 18.99 0.23
C LYS A 95 -31.47 18.35 -0.27
N ASN A 96 -31.32 17.32 -1.10
CA ASN A 96 -32.43 16.45 -1.49
C ASN A 96 -32.47 15.25 -0.55
N VAL A 97 -33.65 14.96 -0.04
CA VAL A 97 -33.97 13.76 0.74
C VAL A 97 -34.84 12.83 -0.08
N VAL A 98 -34.71 11.54 0.20
CA VAL A 98 -35.44 10.47 -0.46
C VAL A 98 -36.22 9.71 0.59
N ARG A 99 -37.47 9.37 0.28
CA ARG A 99 -38.34 8.55 1.13
C ARG A 99 -39.17 7.60 0.27
N LEU A 100 -39.70 6.55 0.88
CA LEU A 100 -40.66 5.69 0.21
C LEU A 100 -41.94 6.47 -0.15
N SER A 101 -42.49 6.19 -1.32
CA SER A 101 -43.82 6.64 -1.73
C SER A 101 -44.91 5.82 -1.04
N ALA A 102 -46.19 6.13 -1.26
CA ALA A 102 -47.28 5.27 -0.80
C ALA A 102 -47.19 3.83 -1.36
N LYS A 103 -46.80 3.69 -2.64
CA LYS A 103 -46.52 2.39 -3.27
C LYS A 103 -45.31 1.70 -2.64
N GLY A 104 -44.27 2.46 -2.33
CA GLY A 104 -43.08 1.95 -1.64
C GLY A 104 -43.39 1.42 -0.24
N MET A 105 -44.19 2.15 0.53
CA MET A 105 -44.63 1.73 1.87
C MET A 105 -45.50 0.48 1.81
N ALA A 106 -46.48 0.42 0.89
CA ALA A 106 -47.30 -0.78 0.70
C ALA A 106 -46.47 -2.00 0.25
N ALA A 107 -45.38 -1.78 -0.49
CA ALA A 107 -44.44 -2.84 -0.82
C ALA A 107 -43.59 -3.26 0.39
N ALA A 108 -43.22 -2.32 1.27
CA ALA A 108 -42.46 -2.61 2.48
C ALA A 108 -43.29 -3.47 3.45
N GLU A 109 -44.58 -3.20 3.61
CA GLU A 109 -45.47 -4.06 4.42
C GLU A 109 -45.53 -5.49 3.87
N LYS A 110 -45.60 -5.65 2.54
CA LYS A 110 -45.63 -6.98 1.90
C LYS A 110 -44.30 -7.74 2.01
N ILE A 111 -43.19 -7.01 2.06
CA ILE A 111 -41.85 -7.61 2.05
C ILE A 111 -41.45 -8.20 3.40
N GLU A 112 -42.10 -7.79 4.50
CA GLU A 112 -41.75 -8.30 5.85
C GLU A 112 -41.89 -9.82 5.93
N THR A 113 -42.95 -10.39 5.35
CA THR A 113 -43.12 -11.86 5.28
C THR A 113 -42.02 -12.50 4.44
N GLN A 114 -41.65 -11.89 3.31
CA GLN A 114 -40.55 -12.35 2.48
C GLN A 114 -39.22 -12.37 3.25
N TYR A 115 -38.94 -11.35 4.07
CA TYR A 115 -37.71 -11.29 4.86
C TYR A 115 -37.62 -12.40 5.90
N LEU A 116 -38.74 -12.76 6.54
CA LEU A 116 -38.79 -13.88 7.47
C LEU A 116 -38.46 -15.21 6.76
N ASP A 117 -39.10 -15.45 5.61
CA ASP A 117 -38.92 -16.70 4.85
C ASP A 117 -37.50 -16.80 4.25
N VAL A 118 -36.98 -15.69 3.69
CA VAL A 118 -35.59 -15.61 3.19
C VAL A 118 -34.60 -15.81 4.33
N GLY A 119 -34.84 -15.19 5.49
CA GLY A 119 -34.00 -15.36 6.68
C GLY A 119 -33.94 -16.83 7.11
N ALA A 120 -35.08 -17.50 7.22
CA ALA A 120 -35.15 -18.91 7.56
C ALA A 120 -34.43 -19.81 6.53
N ALA A 121 -34.56 -19.51 5.23
CA ALA A 121 -33.86 -20.25 4.18
C ALA A 121 -32.33 -20.07 4.24
N VAL A 122 -31.85 -18.85 4.50
CA VAL A 122 -30.42 -18.57 4.68
C VAL A 122 -29.86 -19.27 5.92
N GLU A 123 -30.60 -19.26 7.03
CA GLU A 123 -30.22 -20.00 8.25
C GLU A 123 -30.18 -21.51 8.01
N ALA A 124 -31.13 -22.07 7.25
CA ALA A 124 -31.12 -23.48 6.89
C ALA A 124 -29.91 -23.89 6.03
N ILE A 125 -29.44 -23.01 5.14
CA ILE A 125 -28.19 -23.22 4.39
C ILE A 125 -27.00 -23.16 5.35
N SER A 126 -26.96 -22.14 6.22
CA SER A 126 -25.88 -21.92 7.21
C SER A 126 -25.72 -23.12 8.16
N ALA A 127 -26.83 -23.69 8.63
CA ALA A 127 -26.84 -24.87 9.50
C ALA A 127 -26.27 -26.14 8.84
N GLN A 128 -26.17 -26.16 7.51
CA GLN A 128 -25.59 -27.28 6.74
C GLN A 128 -24.12 -27.05 6.37
N THR A 129 -23.51 -25.92 6.74
CA THR A 129 -22.10 -25.65 6.48
C THR A 129 -21.24 -25.82 7.73
N ASN A 130 -19.97 -26.22 7.53
CA ASN A 130 -18.98 -26.26 8.61
C ASN A 130 -18.40 -24.86 8.94
N HIS A 131 -18.58 -23.90 8.05
CA HIS A 131 -17.98 -22.58 8.14
C HIS A 131 -19.06 -21.50 8.06
N ASP A 132 -18.97 -20.55 8.99
CA ASP A 132 -19.85 -19.38 9.06
C ASP A 132 -19.40 -18.33 8.03
N LEU A 133 -20.09 -18.31 6.88
CA LEU A 133 -19.76 -17.40 5.78
C LEU A 133 -19.96 -15.93 6.16
N TRP A 134 -20.96 -15.63 6.99
CA TRP A 134 -21.28 -14.27 7.41
C TRP A 134 -20.13 -13.67 8.23
N LYS A 135 -19.66 -14.42 9.24
CA LYS A 135 -18.48 -14.01 10.03
C LYS A 135 -17.22 -13.96 9.18
N ALA A 136 -17.01 -14.93 8.29
CA ALA A 136 -15.83 -14.95 7.43
C ALA A 136 -15.76 -13.73 6.50
N ILE A 137 -16.89 -13.28 5.93
CA ILE A 137 -16.91 -12.04 5.12
C ILE A 137 -16.54 -10.84 5.98
N GLY A 138 -17.12 -10.71 7.19
CA GLY A 138 -16.80 -9.61 8.11
C GLY A 138 -15.31 -9.57 8.53
N GLU A 139 -14.70 -10.73 8.79
CA GLU A 139 -13.26 -10.83 9.06
C GLU A 139 -12.42 -10.36 7.86
N TRP A 140 -12.82 -10.74 6.64
CA TRP A 140 -12.12 -10.31 5.43
C TRP A 140 -12.25 -8.80 5.19
N GLU A 141 -13.44 -8.23 5.39
CA GLU A 141 -13.65 -6.78 5.30
C GLU A 141 -12.72 -6.04 6.27
N PHE A 142 -12.72 -6.46 7.55
CA PHE A 142 -11.84 -5.88 8.57
C PHE A 142 -10.35 -5.96 8.19
N LEU A 143 -9.89 -7.11 7.71
CA LEU A 143 -8.49 -7.31 7.30
C LEU A 143 -8.11 -6.55 6.03
N LEU A 144 -9.06 -6.30 5.13
CA LEU A 144 -8.86 -5.51 3.91
C LEU A 144 -8.84 -4.01 4.21
N ASP A 145 -9.64 -3.55 5.18
CA ASP A 145 -9.63 -2.17 5.68
C ASP A 145 -8.31 -1.84 6.38
N GLN A 146 -7.78 -2.77 7.17
CA GLN A 146 -6.44 -2.61 7.76
C GLN A 146 -5.34 -2.58 6.70
N LYS A 147 -5.45 -3.46 5.70
CA LYS A 147 -4.42 -3.61 4.67
C LYS A 147 -4.99 -4.23 3.40
N SER A 148 -5.08 -3.41 2.37
CA SER A 148 -5.69 -3.80 1.11
C SER A 148 -4.94 -4.94 0.43
N LEU A 149 -5.63 -5.68 -0.44
CA LEU A 149 -5.01 -6.70 -1.27
C LEU A 149 -3.86 -6.13 -2.12
N LEU A 150 -4.01 -4.91 -2.65
CA LEU A 150 -2.97 -4.24 -3.43
C LEU A 150 -1.70 -4.01 -2.60
N GLN A 151 -1.83 -3.57 -1.35
CA GLN A 151 -0.69 -3.40 -0.45
C GLN A 151 0.00 -4.73 -0.17
N ARG A 152 -0.77 -5.79 0.14
CA ARG A 152 -0.22 -7.14 0.39
C ARG A 152 0.51 -7.69 -0.84
N VAL A 153 -0.05 -7.50 -2.04
CA VAL A 153 0.58 -7.92 -3.29
C VAL A 153 1.86 -7.12 -3.58
N ASN A 154 1.85 -5.80 -3.34
CA ASN A 154 3.02 -4.96 -3.50
C ASN A 154 4.16 -5.37 -2.56
N GLU A 155 3.86 -5.81 -1.34
CA GLU A 155 4.87 -6.35 -0.43
C GLU A 155 5.46 -7.67 -0.90
N GLN A 156 4.62 -8.61 -1.35
CA GLN A 156 5.11 -9.87 -1.93
C GLN A 156 5.97 -9.62 -3.18
N ARG A 157 5.55 -8.68 -4.03
CA ARG A 157 6.37 -8.19 -5.15
C ARG A 157 7.70 -7.66 -4.63
N LYS A 158 7.69 -6.77 -3.63
CA LYS A 158 8.89 -6.17 -3.08
C LYS A 158 9.87 -7.22 -2.53
N LEU A 159 9.37 -8.23 -1.82
CA LEU A 159 10.18 -9.35 -1.32
C LEU A 159 10.85 -10.12 -2.48
N ARG A 160 10.07 -10.48 -3.50
CA ARG A 160 10.59 -11.15 -4.71
C ARG A 160 11.67 -10.32 -5.39
N GLU A 161 11.43 -9.04 -5.63
CA GLU A 161 12.39 -8.16 -6.30
C GLU A 161 13.65 -7.97 -5.44
N SER A 162 13.51 -7.88 -4.11
CA SER A 162 14.64 -7.78 -3.18
C SER A 162 15.49 -9.06 -3.19
N SER A 163 14.87 -10.24 -3.36
CA SER A 163 15.60 -11.52 -3.43
C SER A 163 16.47 -11.68 -4.69
N ALA A 164 16.20 -10.90 -5.73
CA ALA A 164 17.03 -10.83 -6.93
C ALA A 164 18.20 -9.84 -6.80
N VAL A 165 18.33 -9.16 -5.65
CA VAL A 165 19.44 -8.27 -5.35
C VAL A 165 20.52 -9.06 -4.63
N THR A 166 21.76 -9.00 -5.13
CA THR A 166 22.95 -9.53 -4.46
C THR A 166 23.87 -8.38 -4.10
N ILE A 167 24.40 -8.35 -2.88
CA ILE A 167 25.43 -7.40 -2.49
C ILE A 167 26.79 -8.07 -2.64
N VAL A 168 27.70 -7.43 -3.36
CA VAL A 168 29.06 -7.91 -3.59
C VAL A 168 30.07 -6.85 -3.15
N ASP A 169 31.28 -7.28 -2.80
CA ASP A 169 32.41 -6.37 -2.61
C ASP A 169 32.78 -5.71 -3.96
N PHE A 170 33.29 -4.49 -3.89
CA PHE A 170 33.76 -3.78 -5.08
C PHE A 170 34.93 -4.49 -5.74
N GLU A 171 34.90 -4.49 -7.06
CA GLU A 171 35.96 -4.93 -7.95
C GLU A 171 36.19 -3.83 -9.00
N PRO A 172 37.39 -3.72 -9.61
CA PRO A 172 37.68 -2.68 -10.60
C PRO A 172 36.67 -2.62 -11.76
N ARG A 173 36.06 -3.76 -12.13
CA ARG A 173 35.01 -3.84 -13.15
C ARG A 173 33.76 -3.00 -12.82
N TYR A 174 33.53 -2.67 -11.55
CA TYR A 174 32.39 -1.85 -11.10
C TYR A 174 32.73 -0.36 -10.96
N GLY A 175 33.96 0.06 -11.31
CA GLY A 175 34.41 1.45 -11.19
C GLY A 175 33.54 2.44 -11.96
N SER A 176 33.14 2.11 -13.19
CA SER A 176 32.23 2.95 -13.99
C SER A 176 30.88 3.11 -13.31
N ALA A 177 30.27 2.01 -12.86
CA ALA A 177 28.98 2.03 -12.17
C ALA A 177 29.04 2.84 -10.86
N PHE A 178 30.10 2.70 -10.07
CA PHE A 178 30.30 3.48 -8.84
C PHE A 178 30.30 4.98 -9.11
N ARG A 179 31.01 5.41 -10.16
CA ARG A 179 31.09 6.81 -10.57
C ARG A 179 29.76 7.29 -11.13
N GLU A 180 29.21 6.59 -12.13
CA GLU A 180 28.00 7.01 -12.85
C GLU A 180 26.79 7.13 -11.92
N LEU A 181 26.56 6.15 -11.05
CA LEU A 181 25.43 6.17 -10.11
C LEU A 181 25.53 7.34 -9.13
N ASN A 182 26.73 7.63 -8.60
CA ASN A 182 26.93 8.76 -7.71
C ASN A 182 26.80 10.09 -8.46
N VAL A 183 27.37 10.22 -9.66
CA VAL A 183 27.25 11.45 -10.46
C VAL A 183 25.80 11.74 -10.83
N GLU A 184 25.04 10.74 -11.30
CA GLU A 184 23.62 10.86 -11.62
C GLU A 184 22.83 11.34 -10.39
N TRP A 185 23.05 10.70 -9.23
CA TRP A 185 22.37 11.06 -8.00
C TRP A 185 22.73 12.47 -7.52
N ILE A 186 24.02 12.80 -7.42
CA ILE A 186 24.47 14.11 -6.94
C ILE A 186 23.94 15.18 -7.88
N SER A 187 24.11 15.03 -9.19
CA SER A 187 23.72 16.04 -10.18
C SER A 187 22.20 16.25 -10.27
N THR A 188 21.41 15.27 -9.83
CA THR A 188 19.94 15.40 -9.77
C THR A 188 19.50 16.32 -8.63
N TYR A 189 20.20 16.32 -7.50
CA TYR A 189 19.75 17.01 -6.28
C TYR A 189 20.67 18.17 -5.84
N PHE A 190 21.93 18.17 -6.26
CA PHE A 190 23.00 19.05 -5.82
C PHE A 190 23.98 19.35 -6.96
N LYS A 191 24.98 20.17 -6.66
CA LYS A 191 26.14 20.37 -7.54
C LYS A 191 27.25 19.41 -7.10
N MET A 192 28.02 18.92 -8.06
CA MET A 192 29.24 18.16 -7.78
C MET A 192 30.27 19.06 -7.09
N GLU A 193 30.88 18.58 -6.01
CA GLU A 193 31.89 19.29 -5.22
C GLU A 193 33.28 18.62 -5.36
N GLU A 194 34.37 19.32 -5.02
CA GLU A 194 35.74 18.81 -5.22
C GLU A 194 35.99 17.47 -4.50
N ALA A 195 35.43 17.31 -3.29
CA ALA A 195 35.51 16.06 -2.53
C ALA A 195 34.76 14.89 -3.20
N ASP A 196 33.76 15.15 -4.04
CA ASP A 196 33.11 14.11 -4.83
C ASP A 196 34.04 13.59 -5.93
N TYR A 197 34.67 14.47 -6.71
CA TYR A 197 35.58 14.06 -7.77
C TYR A 197 36.75 13.22 -7.25
N LYS A 198 37.39 13.64 -6.14
CA LYS A 198 38.52 12.90 -5.54
C LYS A 198 38.20 11.45 -5.22
N SER A 199 37.01 11.21 -4.67
CA SER A 199 36.58 9.87 -4.25
C SER A 199 36.01 9.03 -5.39
N LEU A 200 35.35 9.65 -6.38
CA LEU A 200 34.72 8.95 -7.49
C LEU A 200 35.68 8.64 -8.64
N ASP A 201 36.69 9.48 -8.89
CA ASP A 201 37.66 9.28 -9.96
C ASP A 201 38.82 8.36 -9.55
N ASN A 202 39.09 8.22 -8.24
CA ASN A 202 40.09 7.28 -7.70
C ASN A 202 39.59 6.54 -6.43
N PRO A 203 38.58 5.67 -6.54
CA PRO A 203 38.05 4.92 -5.39
C PRO A 203 39.10 3.99 -4.76
N GLN A 204 40.05 3.47 -5.54
CA GLN A 204 41.12 2.61 -5.05
C GLN A 204 41.98 3.34 -4.02
N GLY A 205 42.62 4.45 -4.40
CA GLY A 205 43.51 5.19 -3.50
C GLY A 205 42.77 5.98 -2.42
N TYR A 206 41.56 6.47 -2.70
CA TYR A 206 40.84 7.33 -1.76
C TYR A 206 40.09 6.53 -0.69
N ILE A 207 39.57 5.35 -1.01
CA ILE A 207 38.72 4.54 -0.14
C ILE A 207 39.39 3.23 0.22
N LEU A 208 39.73 2.40 -0.77
CA LEU A 208 40.12 1.00 -0.55
C LEU A 208 41.50 0.87 0.11
N ASP A 209 42.50 1.59 -0.41
CA ASP A 209 43.89 1.53 0.10
C ASP A 209 44.03 2.08 1.53
N LYS A 210 43.02 2.85 1.99
CA LYS A 210 42.94 3.39 3.35
C LYS A 210 42.19 2.48 4.33
N GLY A 211 41.84 1.26 3.91
CA GLY A 211 41.07 0.31 4.72
C GLY A 211 39.57 0.60 4.74
N GLY A 212 39.07 1.41 3.79
CA GLY A 212 37.65 1.53 3.49
C GLY A 212 37.17 0.43 2.55
N HIS A 213 35.87 0.34 2.37
CA HIS A 213 35.23 -0.65 1.52
C HIS A 213 34.15 0.00 0.65
N ILE A 214 33.88 -0.59 -0.50
CA ILE A 214 32.74 -0.22 -1.34
C ILE A 214 31.94 -1.49 -1.59
N LEU A 215 30.63 -1.43 -1.40
CA LEU A 215 29.71 -2.50 -1.72
C LEU A 215 28.87 -2.11 -2.93
N VAL A 216 28.60 -3.10 -3.78
CA VAL A 216 27.83 -2.95 -5.01
C VAL A 216 26.59 -3.84 -4.92
N ALA A 217 25.43 -3.27 -5.22
CA ALA A 217 24.18 -4.00 -5.36
C ALA A 217 23.98 -4.39 -6.83
N LEU A 218 23.96 -5.69 -7.09
CA LEU A 218 23.62 -6.27 -8.38
C LEU A 218 22.14 -6.65 -8.40
N TYR A 219 21.41 -6.25 -9.42
CA TYR A 219 20.04 -6.69 -9.68
C TYR A 219 19.99 -7.45 -11.00
N HIS A 220 19.68 -8.74 -10.94
CA HIS A 220 19.83 -9.66 -12.09
C HIS A 220 21.24 -9.61 -12.72
N GLY A 221 22.28 -9.45 -11.90
CA GLY A 221 23.68 -9.38 -12.34
C GLY A 221 24.18 -7.97 -12.72
N GLU A 222 23.28 -7.00 -12.90
CA GLU A 222 23.64 -5.64 -13.30
C GLU A 222 23.87 -4.73 -12.08
N PRO A 223 24.95 -3.92 -12.05
CA PRO A 223 25.20 -2.99 -10.95
C PRO A 223 24.20 -1.84 -10.98
N VAL A 224 23.37 -1.76 -9.94
CA VAL A 224 22.27 -0.78 -9.83
C VAL A 224 22.31 0.05 -8.56
N GLY A 225 23.25 -0.24 -7.66
CA GLY A 225 23.46 0.57 -6.46
C GLY A 225 24.85 0.38 -5.90
N VAL A 226 25.33 1.39 -5.18
CA VAL A 226 26.63 1.37 -4.53
C VAL A 226 26.55 2.06 -3.17
N CYS A 227 27.45 1.70 -2.27
CA CYS A 227 27.64 2.36 -0.99
C CYS A 227 29.08 2.20 -0.53
N ALA A 228 29.71 3.28 -0.07
CA ALA A 228 31.05 3.28 0.48
C ALA A 228 31.03 3.30 2.01
N LEU A 229 31.99 2.61 2.60
CA LEU A 229 32.36 2.65 4.00
C LEU A 229 33.78 3.22 4.07
N ILE A 230 33.90 4.51 4.32
CA ILE A 230 35.18 5.22 4.31
C ILE A 230 35.80 5.15 5.70
N LYS A 231 37.06 4.70 5.80
CA LYS A 231 37.79 4.67 7.07
C LYS A 231 37.99 6.10 7.57
N MET A 232 37.65 6.36 8.83
CA MET A 232 37.82 7.69 9.44
C MET A 232 39.04 7.70 10.37
N GLU A 233 39.79 8.80 10.30
CA GLU A 233 40.77 9.20 11.31
C GLU A 233 40.07 10.15 12.30
N HIS A 234 39.19 9.60 13.14
CA HIS A 234 38.36 10.38 14.06
C HIS A 234 38.30 9.73 15.47
N PRO A 235 38.31 10.49 16.57
CA PRO A 235 38.29 9.92 17.92
C PRO A 235 37.01 9.10 18.22
N ASP A 236 35.87 9.53 17.68
CA ASP A 236 34.56 8.94 18.01
C ASP A 236 33.97 8.01 16.94
N PHE A 237 34.49 8.03 15.71
CA PHE A 237 33.87 7.33 14.57
C PHE A 237 34.94 6.51 13.84
N ASP A 238 34.65 5.23 13.63
CA ASP A 238 35.60 4.33 12.98
C ASP A 238 35.48 4.39 11.46
N TYR A 239 34.27 4.65 10.97
CA TYR A 239 33.93 4.71 9.55
C TYR A 239 32.80 5.70 9.25
N GLU A 240 32.78 6.20 8.02
CA GLU A 240 31.69 6.97 7.42
C GLU A 240 30.95 6.12 6.39
N LEU A 241 29.61 6.05 6.47
CA LEU A 241 28.77 5.57 5.39
C LEU A 241 28.57 6.73 4.39
N ALA A 242 29.13 6.58 3.20
CA ALA A 242 29.16 7.60 2.17
C ALA A 242 28.82 7.03 0.79
N LYS A 243 28.64 7.92 -0.20
CA LYS A 243 28.48 7.56 -1.62
C LYS A 243 27.42 6.49 -1.87
N MET A 244 26.33 6.54 -1.10
CA MET A 244 25.18 5.66 -1.31
C MET A 244 24.34 6.21 -2.46
N ALA A 245 24.33 5.49 -3.58
CA ALA A 245 23.50 5.81 -4.74
C ALA A 245 22.79 4.56 -5.25
N VAL A 246 21.54 4.73 -5.70
CA VAL A 246 20.74 3.66 -6.31
C VAL A 246 20.14 4.20 -7.59
N SER A 247 20.30 3.45 -8.68
CA SER A 247 19.76 3.80 -9.99
C SER A 247 18.26 4.09 -9.90
N PRO A 248 17.76 5.20 -10.49
CA PRO A 248 16.34 5.49 -10.58
C PRO A 248 15.52 4.33 -11.17
N LYS A 249 16.11 3.58 -12.11
CA LYS A 249 15.49 2.41 -12.75
C LYS A 249 15.29 1.22 -11.80
N ALA A 250 16.00 1.21 -10.67
CA ALA A 250 16.00 0.13 -9.70
C ALA A 250 15.33 0.52 -8.36
N GLN A 251 14.75 1.72 -8.26
CA GLN A 251 14.04 2.16 -7.04
C GLN A 251 12.83 1.26 -6.71
N GLY A 252 12.41 1.30 -5.45
CA GLY A 252 11.30 0.48 -4.92
C GLY A 252 11.67 -0.97 -4.58
N LYS A 253 12.92 -1.40 -4.82
CA LYS A 253 13.40 -2.79 -4.62
C LYS A 253 14.21 -3.00 -3.34
N ASN A 254 14.08 -2.10 -2.35
CA ASN A 254 14.87 -2.10 -1.10
C ASN A 254 16.40 -2.02 -1.24
N ILE A 255 16.94 -1.71 -2.42
CA ILE A 255 18.40 -1.75 -2.65
C ILE A 255 19.19 -0.88 -1.65
N GLY A 256 18.77 0.37 -1.40
CA GLY A 256 19.44 1.23 -0.41
C GLY A 256 19.41 0.66 1.01
N TRP A 257 18.34 -0.05 1.38
CA TRP A 257 18.25 -0.74 2.68
C TRP A 257 19.18 -1.94 2.75
N LEU A 258 19.23 -2.76 1.70
CA LEU A 258 20.15 -3.90 1.61
C LEU A 258 21.61 -3.45 1.64
N LEU A 259 21.96 -2.39 0.89
CA LEU A 259 23.29 -1.79 0.91
C LEU A 259 23.65 -1.25 2.30
N GLY A 260 22.76 -0.50 2.93
CA GLY A 260 22.99 0.04 4.27
C GLY A 260 23.21 -1.05 5.31
N GLN A 261 22.38 -2.11 5.30
CA GLN A 261 22.60 -3.26 6.18
C GLN A 261 23.94 -3.95 5.93
N ALA A 262 24.27 -4.22 4.67
CA ALA A 262 25.51 -4.89 4.30
C ALA A 262 26.75 -4.06 4.69
N VAL A 263 26.68 -2.72 4.56
CA VAL A 263 27.75 -1.81 4.96
C VAL A 263 27.94 -1.80 6.48
N LEU A 264 26.85 -1.74 7.26
CA LEU A 264 26.95 -1.80 8.72
C LEU A 264 27.46 -3.18 9.19
N GLU A 265 27.08 -4.26 8.51
CA GLU A 265 27.61 -5.58 8.80
C GLU A 265 29.10 -5.69 8.46
N LYS A 266 29.53 -5.16 7.31
CA LYS A 266 30.95 -5.04 6.97
C LYS A 266 31.71 -4.28 8.05
N ALA A 267 31.17 -3.16 8.54
CA ALA A 267 31.77 -2.38 9.60
C ALA A 267 31.89 -3.19 10.92
N ARG A 268 30.88 -3.97 11.30
CA ARG A 268 30.94 -4.88 12.46
C ARG A 268 32.04 -5.92 12.33
N LEU A 269 32.13 -6.56 11.17
CA LEU A 269 33.17 -7.56 10.88
C LEU A 269 34.58 -6.98 10.94
N LEU A 270 34.72 -5.67 10.68
CA LEU A 270 35.97 -4.93 10.81
C LEU A 270 36.24 -4.42 12.24
N GLY A 271 35.38 -4.75 13.21
CA GLY A 271 35.53 -4.36 14.61
C GLY A 271 35.17 -2.89 14.88
N ALA A 272 34.43 -2.23 13.98
CA ALA A 272 33.96 -0.87 14.21
C ALA A 272 32.94 -0.82 15.36
N ARG A 273 33.03 0.22 16.19
CA ARG A 273 32.09 0.52 17.27
C ARG A 273 31.03 1.53 16.82
N LYS A 274 31.42 2.48 15.98
CA LYS A 274 30.52 3.58 15.58
C LYS A 274 30.71 3.99 14.12
N VAL A 275 29.59 4.14 13.42
CA VAL A 275 29.53 4.59 12.03
C VAL A 275 28.83 5.94 11.97
N PHE A 276 29.44 6.86 11.24
CA PHE A 276 28.96 8.21 10.97
C PHE A 276 28.37 8.31 9.56
N LEU A 277 27.48 9.28 9.33
CA LEU A 277 27.11 9.72 7.99
C LEU A 277 26.70 11.19 7.97
N GLU A 278 26.79 11.76 6.78
CA GLU A 278 26.27 13.09 6.44
C GLU A 278 25.16 12.99 5.41
N SER A 279 24.18 13.88 5.49
CA SER A 279 23.08 13.94 4.54
C SER A 279 22.46 15.34 4.46
N ASN A 280 21.37 15.43 3.70
CA ASN A 280 20.56 16.63 3.57
C ASN A 280 19.09 16.30 3.86
N THR A 281 18.44 17.12 4.69
CA THR A 281 17.03 17.00 5.09
C THR A 281 16.04 17.06 3.94
N LEU A 282 16.42 17.56 2.75
CA LEU A 282 15.65 17.46 1.51
C LEU A 282 15.44 15.99 1.09
N LEU A 283 16.37 15.11 1.42
CA LEU A 283 16.37 13.69 1.05
C LEU A 283 15.56 12.85 2.04
N LYS A 284 14.28 13.19 2.24
CA LYS A 284 13.37 12.49 3.18
C LYS A 284 13.42 10.95 3.08
N PRO A 285 13.48 10.34 1.88
CA PRO A 285 13.62 8.89 1.76
C PRO A 285 14.91 8.33 2.38
N ALA A 286 16.05 9.02 2.22
CA ALA A 286 17.33 8.61 2.78
C ALA A 286 17.36 8.77 4.30
N ILE A 287 16.84 9.89 4.84
CA ILE A 287 16.74 10.10 6.29
C ILE A 287 15.89 9.01 6.96
N ASN A 288 14.74 8.68 6.36
CA ASN A 288 13.89 7.60 6.85
C ASN A 288 14.58 6.22 6.77
N LEU A 289 15.41 6.00 5.75
CA LEU A 289 16.23 4.80 5.65
C LEU A 289 17.26 4.73 6.79
N TYR A 290 18.01 5.80 7.04
CA TYR A 290 19.03 5.84 8.08
C TYR A 290 18.44 5.64 9.47
N HIS A 291 17.29 6.24 9.77
CA HIS A 291 16.58 5.95 11.02
C HIS A 291 16.21 4.46 11.18
N LYS A 292 15.75 3.81 10.11
CA LYS A 292 15.46 2.35 10.13
C LYS A 292 16.71 1.50 10.31
N LEU A 293 17.88 2.00 9.89
CA LEU A 293 19.18 1.37 10.11
C LEU A 293 19.75 1.66 11.52
N GLY A 294 19.04 2.42 12.35
CA GLY A 294 19.44 2.72 13.73
C GLY A 294 20.23 4.01 13.90
N PHE A 295 20.47 4.78 12.84
CA PHE A 295 21.16 6.06 12.94
C PHE A 295 20.33 7.10 13.70
N GLN A 296 21.00 7.85 14.56
CA GLN A 296 20.45 8.95 15.34
C GLN A 296 21.12 10.26 14.97
N LYS A 297 20.37 11.37 14.99
CA LYS A 297 20.91 12.69 14.67
C LYS A 297 21.98 13.09 15.70
N ILE A 298 23.07 13.64 15.20
CA ILE A 298 24.14 14.26 16.00
C ILE A 298 24.46 15.65 15.47
N THR A 299 25.27 16.41 16.19
CA THR A 299 25.72 17.76 15.82
C THR A 299 27.13 18.01 16.32
N GLY A 300 27.85 18.94 15.70
CA GLY A 300 29.12 19.48 16.23
C GLY A 300 30.36 19.19 15.40
N TYR A 301 30.22 18.55 14.24
CA TYR A 301 31.37 18.22 13.37
C TYR A 301 31.36 19.06 12.09
N PRO A 302 32.51 19.58 11.64
CA PRO A 302 32.61 20.27 10.36
C PRO A 302 32.37 19.29 9.21
N SER A 303 31.62 19.75 8.20
CA SER A 303 31.36 19.00 6.97
C SER A 303 32.29 19.51 5.86
N PRO A 304 32.92 18.63 5.05
CA PRO A 304 33.60 19.02 3.82
C PRO A 304 32.62 19.39 2.69
N TYR A 305 31.33 19.13 2.88
CA TYR A 305 30.27 19.38 1.91
C TYR A 305 29.38 20.56 2.32
N GLU A 306 29.21 21.53 1.43
CA GLU A 306 28.29 22.67 1.67
C GLU A 306 26.83 22.21 1.73
N ARG A 307 26.49 21.15 0.98
CA ARG A 307 25.13 20.59 0.94
C ARG A 307 24.72 19.86 2.21
N SER A 308 25.64 19.54 3.13
CA SER A 308 25.31 18.79 4.34
C SER A 308 24.57 19.70 5.33
N ASN A 309 23.39 19.27 5.79
CA ASN A 309 22.67 19.99 6.85
C ASN A 309 22.13 19.07 7.96
N ILE A 310 22.48 17.78 7.90
CA ILE A 310 22.19 16.80 8.95
C ILE A 310 23.30 15.76 9.02
N GLN A 311 23.71 15.46 10.25
CA GLN A 311 24.69 14.45 10.58
C GLN A 311 24.03 13.40 11.45
N MET A 312 24.41 12.14 11.26
CA MET A 312 23.86 11.03 12.03
C MET A 312 24.95 10.02 12.38
N ALA A 313 24.77 9.30 13.47
CA ALA A 313 25.65 8.20 13.84
C ALA A 313 24.86 7.01 14.39
N VAL A 314 25.44 5.82 14.26
CA VAL A 314 24.94 4.58 14.86
C VAL A 314 26.06 3.88 15.59
N THR A 315 25.76 3.38 16.80
CA THR A 315 26.64 2.45 17.52
C THR A 315 26.29 1.03 17.06
N LEU A 316 27.30 0.25 16.70
CA LEU A 316 27.13 -1.04 16.04
C LEU A 316 26.86 -2.21 16.98
#